data_AF-A0A087EJS5-F1
#
_entry.id   AF-A0A087EJS5-F1
#
_cell.length_a   1.000
_cell.length_b   1.000
_cell.length_c   1.000
_cell.angle_alpha   90.00
_cell.angle_beta   90.00
_cell.angle_gamma   90.00
#
_symmetry.space_group_name_H-M   'P 1'
#
loop_
_entity.id
_entity.type
_entity.pdbx_description
1 polymer ?
#
loop_
_entity_poly.entity_id
_entity_poly.type
_entity_poly.pdbx_seq_one_letter_code
_entity_poly.pdbx_strand_id
1 'polypeptide(L)'
;MSWLILVVSGMFETVWASALSRMAEKFQWLDLLFFIGGSIVSLGGLMIAMKEIPVGTAYAAWAGTGAVVTVAWSIISGSESASLIKIVLVAVLIGCIVGLHLIDASH
;
A
#
# COMPACT_ATOMS: atom_id res chain seq x y z
N MET A 1 -13.38 3.14 11.66
CA MET A 1 -12.10 2.54 12.15
C MET A 1 -11.43 1.71 11.06
N SER A 2 -12.18 0.93 10.27
CA SER A 2 -11.66 0.08 9.19
C SER A 2 -10.79 0.78 8.14
N TRP A 3 -11.08 2.02 7.78
CA TRP A 3 -10.24 2.80 6.85
C TRP A 3 -8.85 3.12 7.38
N LEU A 4 -8.71 3.42 8.69
CA LEU A 4 -7.39 3.63 9.28
C LEU A 4 -6.57 2.34 9.26
N ILE A 5 -7.21 1.21 9.60
CA ILE A 5 -6.60 -0.12 9.52
C ILE A 5 -6.18 -0.43 8.09
N LEU A 6 -7.02 -0.09 7.10
CA LEU A 6 -6.76 -0.30 5.68
C LEU A 6 -5.55 0.50 5.19
N VAL A 7 -5.45 1.78 5.56
CA VAL A 7 -4.31 2.63 5.20
C VAL A 7 -3.02 2.11 5.83
N VAL A 8 -3.04 1.79 7.13
CA VAL A 8 -1.88 1.21 7.82
C VAL A 8 -1.49 -0.14 7.19
N SER A 9 -2.46 -0.98 6.89
CA SER A 9 -2.28 -2.26 6.18
C SER A 9 -1.61 -2.07 4.81
N GLY A 10 -2.04 -1.07 4.04
CA GLY A 10 -1.44 -0.71 2.76
C GLY A 10 0.00 -0.20 2.90
N MET A 11 0.33 0.52 3.97
CA MET A 11 1.73 0.92 4.23
C MET A 11 2.65 -0.29 4.47
N PHE A 12 2.15 -1.32 5.17
CA PHE A 12 2.90 -2.58 5.34
C PHE A 12 3.04 -3.36 4.04
N GLU A 13 2.23 -3.07 3.02
CA GLU A 13 2.36 -3.66 1.69
C GLU A 13 3.72 -3.34 1.07
N THR A 14 4.10 -2.06 1.13
CA THR A 14 5.40 -1.59 0.66
C THR A 14 6.56 -2.33 1.33
N VAL A 15 6.43 -2.65 2.62
CA VAL A 15 7.49 -3.32 3.41
C VAL A 15 7.73 -4.74 2.87
N TRP A 16 6.68 -5.55 2.75
CA TRP A 16 6.85 -6.93 2.27
C TRP A 16 7.15 -6.97 0.77
N ALA A 17 6.58 -6.08 -0.04
CA ALA A 17 6.86 -5.99 -1.47
C ALA A 17 8.34 -5.63 -1.74
N SER A 18 8.89 -4.68 -0.96
CA SER A 18 10.30 -4.31 -1.05
C SER A 18 11.24 -5.42 -0.57
N ALA A 19 10.84 -6.19 0.44
CA ALA A 19 11.61 -7.35 0.87
C ALA A 19 11.60 -8.45 -0.20
N LEU A 20 10.44 -8.69 -0.82
CA LEU A 20 10.28 -9.65 -1.90
C LEU A 20 11.12 -9.28 -3.12
N SER A 21 11.19 -7.99 -3.49
CA SER A 21 12.02 -7.54 -4.61
C SER A 21 13.52 -7.77 -4.34
N ARG A 22 14.00 -7.51 -3.12
CA ARG A 22 15.39 -7.78 -2.73
C ARG A 22 15.71 -9.29 -2.74
N MET A 23 14.77 -10.11 -2.29
CA MET A 23 14.92 -11.58 -2.35
C MET A 23 15.00 -12.11 -3.77
N ALA A 24 14.30 -11.48 -4.72
CA ALA A 24 14.35 -11.86 -6.13
C ALA A 24 15.74 -11.66 -6.75
N GLU A 25 16.48 -10.64 -6.31
CA GLU A 25 17.87 -10.43 -6.70
C GLU A 25 18.82 -11.38 -5.96
N LYS A 26 18.67 -11.48 -4.64
CA LYS A 26 19.47 -12.36 -3.79
C LYS A 26 18.70 -12.78 -2.54
N PHE A 27 18.55 -14.08 -2.36
CA PHE A 27 17.87 -14.60 -1.18
C PHE A 27 18.64 -14.29 0.13
N GLN A 28 17.95 -13.68 1.10
CA GLN A 28 18.45 -13.43 2.45
C GLN A 28 17.37 -13.78 3.49
N TRP A 29 17.78 -14.42 4.59
CA TRP A 29 16.86 -14.81 5.68
C TRP A 29 16.17 -13.61 6.35
N LEU A 30 16.87 -12.47 6.42
CA LEU A 30 16.30 -11.26 7.00
C LEU A 30 15.16 -10.70 6.15
N ASP A 31 15.29 -10.69 4.82
CA ASP A 31 14.22 -10.25 3.92
C ASP A 31 13.04 -11.22 3.93
N LEU A 32 13.28 -12.53 4.09
CA LEU A 32 12.19 -13.50 4.26
C LEU A 32 11.36 -13.18 5.52
N LEU A 33 12.01 -12.78 6.62
CA LEU A 33 11.31 -12.40 7.85
C LEU A 33 10.45 -11.14 7.64
N PHE A 34 10.98 -10.12 6.96
CA PHE A 34 10.22 -8.92 6.62
C PHE A 34 9.07 -9.21 5.65
N PHE A 35 9.27 -10.09 4.69
CA PHE A 35 8.23 -10.55 3.77
C PHE A 35 7.09 -11.23 4.52
N ILE A 36 7.39 -12.23 5.34
CA ILE A 36 6.36 -12.98 6.09
C ILE A 36 5.66 -12.07 7.11
N GLY A 37 6.43 -11.37 7.94
CA GLY A 37 5.88 -10.51 8.99
C GLY A 37 5.04 -9.36 8.40
N GLY A 38 5.56 -8.69 7.37
CA GLY A 38 4.84 -7.62 6.67
C GLY A 38 3.59 -8.13 5.96
N SER A 39 3.64 -9.32 5.34
CA SER A 39 2.48 -9.93 4.67
C SER A 39 1.37 -10.27 5.67
N ILE A 40 1.70 -10.81 6.84
CA ILE A 40 0.71 -11.15 7.87
C ILE A 40 0.02 -9.88 8.39
N VAL A 41 0.79 -8.83 8.69
CA VAL A 41 0.22 -7.55 9.17
C VAL A 41 -0.61 -6.87 8.08
N SER A 42 -0.08 -6.82 6.85
CA SER A 42 -0.75 -6.19 5.71
C SER A 42 -2.03 -6.93 5.36
N LEU A 43 -1.95 -8.21 5.00
CA LEU A 43 -3.12 -8.99 4.59
C LEU A 43 -4.11 -9.20 5.75
N GLY A 44 -3.63 -9.28 6.99
CA GLY A 44 -4.49 -9.34 8.18
C GLY A 44 -5.30 -8.06 8.38
N GLY A 45 -4.68 -6.89 8.22
CA GLY A 45 -5.40 -5.62 8.28
C GLY A 45 -6.41 -5.44 7.14
N LEU A 46 -6.07 -5.89 5.92
CA LEU A 46 -6.99 -5.91 4.78
C LEU A 46 -8.20 -6.80 5.06
N MET A 47 -7.97 -8.00 5.58
CA MET A 47 -9.05 -8.93 5.97
C MET A 47 -9.98 -8.31 7.00
N ILE A 48 -9.45 -7.59 8.00
CA ILE A 48 -10.26 -6.91 9.01
C ILE A 48 -11.09 -5.79 8.38
N ALA A 49 -10.49 -4.98 7.52
CA ALA A 49 -11.18 -3.86 6.87
C ALA A 49 -12.30 -4.32 5.91
N MET A 50 -12.10 -5.45 5.22
CA MET A 50 -13.10 -6.07 4.33
C MET A 50 -14.36 -6.57 5.05
N LYS A 51 -14.38 -6.61 6.39
CA LYS A 51 -15.60 -6.92 7.15
C LYS A 51 -16.64 -5.79 7.09
N GLU A 52 -16.19 -4.56 6.88
CA GLU A 52 -17.04 -3.36 6.86
C GLU A 52 -17.01 -2.66 5.50
N ILE A 53 -15.95 -2.86 4.70
CA ILE A 53 -15.73 -2.18 3.43
C ILE A 53 -15.92 -3.19 2.28
N PRO A 54 -16.69 -2.86 1.23
CA PRO A 54 -16.80 -3.71 0.04
C PRO A 54 -15.43 -4.09 -0.53
N VAL A 55 -15.28 -5.35 -0.95
CA VAL A 55 -13.99 -5.92 -1.41
C VAL A 55 -13.33 -5.06 -2.50
N GLY A 56 -14.12 -4.55 -3.45
CA GLY A 56 -13.62 -3.70 -4.53
C GLY A 56 -12.99 -2.40 -4.01
N THR A 57 -13.69 -1.69 -3.12
CA THR A 57 -13.18 -0.46 -2.51
C THR A 57 -11.98 -0.74 -1.63
N ALA A 58 -12.06 -1.75 -0.76
CA ALA A 58 -11.00 -2.12 0.15
C ALA A 58 -9.70 -2.46 -0.60
N TYR A 59 -9.80 -3.29 -1.65
CA TYR A 59 -8.63 -3.70 -2.43
C TYR A 59 -8.01 -2.53 -3.21
N ALA A 60 -8.85 -1.69 -3.83
CA ALA A 60 -8.36 -0.51 -4.57
C ALA A 60 -7.65 0.49 -3.64
N ALA A 61 -8.21 0.76 -2.47
CA ALA A 61 -7.61 1.66 -1.50
C ALA A 61 -6.36 1.09 -0.85
N TRP A 62 -6.34 -0.22 -0.56
CA TRP A 62 -5.17 -0.92 -0.02
C TRP A 62 -3.98 -0.88 -0.99
N ALA A 63 -4.16 -1.42 -2.20
CA ALA A 63 -3.12 -1.45 -3.22
C ALA A 63 -2.71 -0.04 -3.65
N GLY A 64 -3.68 0.87 -3.74
CA GLY A 64 -3.42 2.27 -4.04
C GLY A 64 -2.54 2.94 -2.98
N THR A 65 -2.81 2.70 -1.69
CA THR A 65 -1.99 3.23 -0.59
C THR A 65 -0.58 2.65 -0.64
N GLY A 66 -0.44 1.33 -0.84
CA GLY A 66 0.86 0.68 -1.01
C GLY A 66 1.65 1.28 -2.18
N ALA A 67 1.01 1.55 -3.31
CA ALA A 67 1.65 2.18 -4.46
C ALA A 67 2.10 3.62 -4.17
N VAL A 68 1.25 4.44 -3.54
CA VAL A 68 1.58 5.83 -3.15
C VAL A 68 2.80 5.86 -2.24
N VAL A 69 2.81 5.02 -1.20
CA VAL A 69 3.91 4.96 -0.21
C VAL A 69 5.19 4.47 -0.85
N THR A 70 5.12 3.45 -1.71
CA THR A 70 6.29 2.93 -2.44
C THR A 70 6.90 4.00 -3.33
N VAL A 71 6.10 4.72 -4.12
CA VAL A 71 6.59 5.78 -4.98
C VAL A 71 7.17 6.95 -4.17
N ALA A 72 6.49 7.36 -3.09
CA ALA A 72 6.99 8.40 -2.21
C ALA A 72 8.35 8.01 -1.60
N TRP A 73 8.48 6.76 -1.14
CA TRP A 73 9.74 6.25 -0.59
C TRP A 73 10.86 6.21 -1.64
N SER A 74 10.57 5.75 -2.87
CA SER A 74 11.56 5.73 -3.95
C SER A 74 12.08 7.12 -4.31
N ILE A 75 11.22 8.13 -4.28
CA ILE A 75 11.61 9.52 -4.51
C ILE A 75 12.46 10.05 -3.35
N ILE A 76 12.04 9.83 -2.10
CA ILE A 76 12.73 10.33 -0.90
C ILE A 76 14.10 9.66 -0.71
N SER A 77 14.18 8.35 -0.97
CA SER A 77 15.43 7.58 -0.87
C SER A 77 16.40 7.85 -2.03
N GLY A 78 15.97 8.58 -3.05
CA GLY A 78 16.78 8.92 -4.23
C GLY A 78 16.98 7.75 -5.20
N SER A 79 16.23 6.66 -5.06
CA SER A 79 16.30 5.52 -5.99
C SER A 79 15.66 5.84 -7.34
N GLU A 80 14.68 6.74 -7.37
CA GLU A 80 14.04 7.22 -8.59
C GLU A 80 13.97 8.74 -8.65
N SER A 81 14.10 9.30 -9.87
CA SER A 81 13.91 10.74 -10.09
C SER A 81 12.44 11.14 -9.96
N ALA A 82 12.20 12.26 -9.26
CA ALA A 82 10.90 12.90 -9.17
C ALA A 82 10.51 13.52 -10.52
N SER A 83 9.82 12.76 -11.36
CA SER A 83 9.18 13.29 -12.57
C SER A 83 7.87 13.99 -12.23
N LEU A 84 7.64 15.17 -12.84
CA LEU A 84 6.39 15.92 -12.69
C LEU A 84 5.16 15.05 -13.03
N ILE A 85 5.27 14.22 -14.07
CA ILE A 85 4.20 13.30 -14.51
C ILE A 85 3.91 12.26 -13.43
N LYS A 86 4.94 11.70 -12.82
CA LYS A 86 4.80 10.68 -11.76
C LYS A 86 4.09 11.28 -10.53
N ILE A 87 4.44 12.51 -10.15
CA ILE A 87 3.78 13.23 -9.05
C ILE A 87 2.29 13.46 -9.35
N VAL A 88 1.96 13.91 -10.57
CA VAL A 88 0.55 14.12 -10.96
C VAL A 88 -0.24 12.80 -10.92
N LEU A 89 0.33 11.70 -11.43
CA LEU A 89 -0.33 10.39 -11.39
C LEU A 89 -0.57 9.90 -9.96
N VAL A 90 0.40 10.10 -9.06
CA VAL A 90 0.23 9.79 -7.62
C VAL A 90 -0.86 10.65 -7.00
N ALA A 91 -0.92 11.95 -7.32
CA ALA A 91 -1.97 12.84 -6.82
C ALA A 91 -3.38 12.42 -7.30
N VAL A 92 -3.50 12.02 -8.58
CA VAL A 92 -4.76 11.47 -9.12
C VAL A 92 -5.14 10.18 -8.40
N LEU A 93 -4.18 9.28 -8.17
CA LEU A 93 -4.42 8.03 -7.42
C LEU A 93 -4.93 8.30 -6.00
N ILE A 94 -4.31 9.24 -5.28
CA ILE A 94 -4.79 9.68 -3.96
C ILE A 94 -6.23 10.22 -4.07
N GLY A 95 -6.53 11.03 -5.09
CA GLY A 95 -7.88 11.53 -5.35
C GLY A 95 -8.90 10.41 -5.54
N CYS A 96 -8.56 9.35 -6.29
CA CYS A 96 -9.42 8.18 -6.46
C CYS A 96 -9.67 7.45 -5.13
N ILE A 97 -8.65 7.26 -4.29
CA ILE A 97 -8.76 6.61 -2.99
C ILE A 97 -9.69 7.43 -2.06
N VAL A 98 -9.52 8.75 -2.03
CA VAL A 98 -10.38 9.64 -1.24
C VAL A 98 -11.81 9.62 -1.78
N GLY A 99 -12.01 9.65 -3.09
CA GLY A 99 -13.33 9.55 -3.70
C GLY A 99 -14.06 8.27 -3.31
N LEU A 100 -13.37 7.12 -3.35
CA LEU A 100 -13.90 5.84 -2.89
C LEU A 100 -14.25 5.86 -1.39
N HIS A 101 -13.41 6.48 -0.55
CA HIS A 101 -13.69 6.64 0.88
C HIS A 101 -14.96 7.42 1.15
N LEU A 102 -15.18 8.52 0.42
CA LEU A 102 -16.34 9.37 0.60
C LEU A 102 -17.64 8.69 0.18
N ILE A 103 -17.61 7.87 -0.87
CA ILE A 103 -18.78 7.11 -1.33
C ILE A 103 -19.12 6.01 -0.34
N ASP A 104 -18.12 5.25 0.13
CA ASP A 104 -18.35 4.21 1.14
C ASP A 104 -18.79 4.79 2.49
N ALA A 105 -18.32 5.98 2.88
CA ALA A 105 -18.75 6.64 4.11
C ALA A 105 -20.19 7.20 4.04
N SER A 106 -20.78 7.27 2.84
CA SER A 106 -22.14 7.78 2.62
C SER A 106 -23.24 6.70 2.70
N HIS A 107 -22.85 5.44 2.92
CA HIS A 107 -23.73 4.28 3.13
C HIS A 107 -23.63 3.75 4.56
#